data_AF-A0A8J3X0N6-F1
#
_entry.id   AF-A0A8J3X0N6-F1
#
_cell.length_a   1.000
_cell.length_b   1.000
_cell.length_c   1.000
_cell.angle_alpha   90.00
_cell.angle_beta   90.00
_cell.angle_gamma   90.00
#
_symmetry.space_group_name_H-M   'P 1'
#
loop_
_entity.id
_entity.type
_entity.pdbx_description
1 polymer ?
#
loop_
_entity_poly.entity_id
_entity_poly.type
_entity_poly.pdbx_seq_one_letter_code
_entity_poly.pdbx_strand_id
1 'polypeptide(L)'
;MSRWWTDRVAAVSDVVPLPLLVLLLLAVAVIVGVAWYRFPAWVPRRLPRLPRLRRRGRKRADGAVPATQSQPADGTGLPDLPAAEFASLADRLAAEERYAEAIRERLREMVRQLIERGVIEHRPGWTVTELAGAAGAALPAVAGPLAEAAGVFSDTWYGQRPALAATDARMRALADTVRQAIQWPAAPGHAG
;
A
#
# COMPACT_ATOMS: atom_id res chain seq x y z
N MET A 1 -21.78 -20.19 14.79
CA MET A 1 -21.64 -20.26 13.32
C MET A 1 -20.18 -20.54 12.93
N SER A 2 -19.73 -21.80 12.89
CA SER A 2 -18.40 -22.18 12.34
C SER A 2 -18.23 -23.70 12.13
N ARG A 3 -19.32 -24.45 11.88
CA ARG A 3 -19.28 -25.92 11.67
C ARG A 3 -19.13 -26.34 10.19
N TRP A 4 -19.46 -25.45 9.26
CA TRP A 4 -19.36 -25.73 7.83
C TRP A 4 -17.92 -25.63 7.28
N TRP A 5 -17.05 -24.90 7.98
CA TRP A 5 -15.65 -24.74 7.60
C TRP A 5 -14.83 -26.02 7.88
N THR A 6 -15.11 -26.72 8.97
CA THR A 6 -14.33 -27.91 9.38
C THR A 6 -14.64 -29.14 8.54
N ASP A 7 -15.89 -29.34 8.09
CA ASP A 7 -16.26 -30.48 7.23
C ASP A 7 -15.59 -30.44 5.86
N ARG A 8 -15.29 -29.24 5.33
CA ARG A 8 -14.58 -29.07 4.06
C ARG A 8 -13.08 -29.30 4.17
N VAL A 9 -12.48 -29.08 5.35
CA VAL A 9 -11.05 -29.32 5.60
C VAL A 9 -10.77 -30.80 5.86
N ALA A 10 -11.67 -31.50 6.56
CA ALA A 10 -11.50 -32.92 6.86
C ALA A 10 -11.55 -33.81 5.61
N ALA A 11 -12.34 -33.45 4.59
CA ALA A 11 -12.46 -34.22 3.36
C ALA A 11 -11.25 -34.11 2.40
N VAL A 12 -10.36 -33.13 2.58
CA VAL A 12 -9.17 -32.92 1.73
C VAL A 12 -7.92 -33.62 2.31
N SER A 13 -7.92 -33.92 3.62
CA SER A 13 -6.74 -34.47 4.29
C SER A 13 -6.52 -35.97 4.06
N ASP A 14 -7.51 -36.71 3.55
CA ASP A 14 -7.45 -38.18 3.50
C ASP A 14 -7.05 -38.77 2.14
N VAL A 15 -6.67 -37.92 1.17
CA VAL A 15 -6.39 -38.34 -0.23
C VAL A 15 -5.04 -37.84 -0.75
N VAL A 16 -4.12 -37.43 0.13
CA VAL A 16 -2.77 -37.03 -0.30
C VAL A 16 -1.76 -38.12 0.08
N PRO A 17 -1.44 -39.07 -0.82
CA PRO A 17 -0.42 -40.06 -0.54
C PRO A 17 0.93 -39.35 -0.33
N LEU A 18 1.73 -39.83 0.63
CA LEU A 18 3.08 -39.33 0.95
C LEU A 18 3.96 -38.92 -0.26
N PRO A 19 4.01 -39.65 -1.40
CA PRO A 19 4.77 -39.21 -2.58
C PRO A 19 4.26 -37.89 -3.20
N LEU A 20 2.96 -37.60 -3.12
CA LEU A 20 2.35 -36.38 -3.65
C LEU A 20 2.70 -35.16 -2.77
N LEU A 21 2.82 -35.37 -1.46
CA LEU A 21 3.30 -34.36 -0.51
C LEU A 21 4.77 -34.00 -0.80
N VAL A 22 5.61 -34.98 -1.12
CA VAL A 22 7.00 -34.77 -1.54
C VAL A 22 7.07 -34.04 -2.88
N LEU A 23 6.24 -34.41 -3.87
CA LEU A 23 6.15 -33.70 -5.15
C LEU A 23 5.68 -32.25 -4.99
N LEU A 24 4.71 -32.00 -4.11
CA LEU A 24 4.22 -30.66 -3.80
C LEU A 24 5.31 -29.83 -3.09
N LEU A 25 6.06 -30.42 -2.15
CA LEU A 25 7.21 -29.77 -1.52
C LEU A 25 8.32 -29.45 -2.53
N LEU A 26 8.61 -30.36 -3.46
CA LEU A 26 9.56 -30.10 -4.55
C LEU A 26 9.05 -29.01 -5.51
N ALA A 27 7.76 -29.02 -5.85
CA ALA A 27 7.16 -27.97 -6.67
C ALA A 27 7.22 -26.61 -5.98
N VAL A 28 6.91 -26.54 -4.68
CA VAL A 28 7.05 -25.33 -3.87
C VAL A 28 8.51 -24.88 -3.80
N ALA A 29 9.46 -25.79 -3.60
CA ALA A 29 10.90 -25.46 -3.59
C ALA A 29 11.38 -24.93 -4.95
N VAL A 30 10.89 -25.48 -6.07
CA VAL A 30 11.17 -24.99 -7.42
C VAL A 30 10.52 -23.62 -7.63
N ILE A 31 9.28 -23.41 -7.19
CA ILE A 31 8.59 -22.11 -7.27
C ILE A 31 9.33 -21.06 -6.44
N VAL A 32 9.78 -21.40 -5.24
CA VAL A 32 10.59 -20.52 -4.38
C VAL A 32 11.93 -20.22 -5.05
N GLY A 33 12.62 -21.22 -5.61
CA GLY A 33 13.86 -21.02 -6.34
C GLY A 33 13.70 -20.13 -7.58
N VAL A 34 12.62 -20.33 -8.35
CA VAL A 34 12.30 -19.52 -9.54
C VAL A 34 11.87 -18.11 -9.15
N ALA A 35 11.09 -17.95 -8.07
CA ALA A 35 10.76 -16.65 -7.50
C ALA A 35 12.04 -15.92 -7.08
N TRP A 36 12.96 -16.60 -6.40
CA TRP A 36 14.27 -16.07 -6.01
C TRP A 36 15.12 -15.65 -7.22
N TYR A 37 15.09 -16.44 -8.30
CA TYR A 37 15.83 -16.18 -9.53
C TYR A 37 15.19 -15.09 -10.42
N ARG A 38 13.87 -14.89 -10.33
CA ARG A 38 13.13 -13.78 -10.96
C ARG A 38 13.17 -12.50 -10.12
N PHE A 39 13.66 -12.56 -8.87
CA PHE A 39 13.82 -11.43 -7.95
C PHE A 39 15.28 -10.91 -7.77
N PRO A 40 16.11 -10.66 -8.81
CA PRO A 40 17.41 -10.01 -8.61
C PRO A 40 17.32 -8.47 -8.61
N ALA A 41 16.15 -7.87 -8.31
CA ALA A 41 15.98 -6.41 -8.25
C ALA A 41 16.06 -5.82 -6.83
N TRP A 42 16.30 -6.64 -5.78
CA TRP A 42 16.37 -6.20 -4.38
C TRP A 42 17.77 -6.28 -3.74
N VAL A 43 18.84 -6.17 -4.54
CA VAL A 43 20.21 -5.96 -4.03
C VAL A 43 20.79 -4.66 -4.61
N PRO A 44 20.71 -3.52 -3.91
CA PRO A 44 21.45 -2.32 -4.31
C PRO A 44 22.97 -2.55 -4.12
N ARG A 45 23.66 -2.99 -5.17
CA ARG A 45 25.12 -2.87 -5.30
C ARG A 45 25.49 -1.43 -5.68
N ARG A 46 25.47 -0.49 -4.71
CA ARG A 46 26.14 0.82 -4.87
C ARG A 46 26.79 1.25 -3.55
N LEU A 47 27.98 0.72 -3.28
CA LEU A 47 28.92 1.30 -2.32
C LEU A 47 29.19 2.78 -2.69
N PRO A 48 28.97 3.76 -1.79
CA PRO A 48 29.32 5.14 -2.08
C PRO A 48 30.84 5.33 -2.08
N ARG A 49 31.30 6.07 -3.10
CA ARG A 49 32.70 6.41 -3.37
C ARG A 49 33.27 7.29 -2.25
N LEU A 50 34.46 6.94 -1.73
CA LEU A 50 35.23 7.78 -0.80
C LEU A 50 35.58 9.14 -1.43
N PRO A 51 35.14 10.28 -0.86
CA PRO A 51 35.69 11.58 -1.23
C PRO A 51 36.95 11.84 -0.41
N ARG A 52 38.00 12.24 -1.13
CA ARG A 52 39.35 12.56 -0.65
C ARG A 52 39.33 13.69 0.37
N LEU A 53 40.23 13.60 1.36
CA LEU A 53 40.54 14.65 2.32
C LEU A 53 40.72 16.00 1.61
N ARG A 54 39.93 16.99 2.00
CA ARG A 54 40.26 18.40 1.78
C ARG A 54 40.14 19.15 3.11
N ARG A 55 41.28 19.24 3.79
CA ARG A 55 41.50 20.09 4.98
C ARG A 55 41.40 21.57 4.58
N ARG A 56 40.39 22.26 5.09
CA ARG A 56 40.33 23.72 5.39
C ARG A 56 38.92 23.94 5.95
N GLY A 57 38.63 24.49 7.11
CA GLY A 57 39.38 25.30 8.07
C GLY A 57 38.37 26.30 8.66
N ARG A 58 37.97 26.08 9.92
CA ARG A 58 37.59 27.09 10.93
C ARG A 58 36.28 27.90 10.74
N LYS A 59 35.28 27.63 11.59
CA LYS A 59 34.95 28.44 12.79
C LYS A 59 33.83 27.77 13.60
N ARG A 60 34.06 27.60 14.90
CA ARG A 60 33.04 27.32 15.92
C ARG A 60 32.12 28.53 16.04
N ALA A 61 30.83 28.26 16.08
CA ALA A 61 29.85 29.10 16.77
C ALA A 61 28.85 28.12 17.41
N ASP A 62 28.80 28.21 18.72
CA ASP A 62 27.99 27.42 19.62
C ASP A 62 26.50 27.74 19.46
N GLY A 63 25.63 26.75 19.69
CA GLY A 63 24.24 27.02 20.05
C GLY A 63 23.18 26.17 19.36
N ALA A 64 22.71 25.20 20.12
CA ALA A 64 21.31 24.78 20.21
C ALA A 64 20.78 23.67 19.28
N VAL A 65 20.29 22.65 20.00
CA VAL A 65 19.42 21.51 19.66
C VAL A 65 20.09 20.37 18.88
N PRO A 66 20.30 19.20 19.50
CA PRO A 66 20.66 18.01 18.74
C PRO A 66 19.51 17.73 17.78
N ALA A 67 19.77 17.88 16.49
CA ALA A 67 18.95 17.25 15.46
C ALA A 67 19.03 15.76 15.74
N THR A 68 18.02 15.26 16.46
CA THR A 68 17.69 13.85 16.48
C THR A 68 17.63 13.44 15.02
N GLN A 69 18.66 12.72 14.60
CA GLN A 69 18.62 11.91 13.40
C GLN A 69 17.55 10.87 13.69
N SER A 70 16.29 11.24 13.41
CA SER A 70 15.15 10.33 13.45
C SER A 70 15.28 9.42 12.24
N GLN A 71 16.11 8.39 12.40
CA GLN A 71 15.94 7.11 11.73
C GLN A 71 15.89 6.14 12.90
N PRO A 72 14.78 5.43 13.19
CA PRO A 72 14.00 4.64 12.23
C PRO A 72 12.47 4.63 12.47
N ALA A 73 11.67 4.57 11.42
CA ALA A 73 10.35 3.96 11.50
C ALA A 73 10.29 2.93 10.38
N ASP A 74 10.08 1.69 10.77
CA ASP A 74 9.93 0.56 9.87
C ASP A 74 9.04 0.92 8.69
N GLY A 75 9.40 0.43 7.49
CA GLY A 75 8.82 0.80 6.18
C GLY A 75 7.35 0.45 5.95
N THR A 76 6.52 0.55 6.98
CA THR A 76 5.08 0.25 7.03
C THR A 76 4.24 1.54 7.01
N GLY A 77 4.86 2.73 7.11
CA GLY A 77 4.20 4.02 6.96
C GLY A 77 4.00 4.45 5.50
N LEU A 78 2.98 5.27 5.25
CA LEU A 78 2.83 5.96 3.97
C LEU A 78 4.05 6.88 3.76
N PRO A 79 4.82 6.73 2.67
CA PRO A 79 5.95 7.62 2.41
C PRO A 79 5.52 9.09 2.42
N ASP A 80 6.41 9.97 2.88
CA ASP A 80 6.17 11.42 2.87
C ASP A 80 6.33 11.98 1.44
N LEU A 81 5.44 11.56 0.54
CA LEU A 81 5.36 11.99 -0.86
C LEU A 81 4.01 12.67 -1.11
N PRO A 82 3.92 13.72 -1.95
CA PRO A 82 2.65 14.38 -2.23
C PRO A 82 1.68 13.44 -2.98
N ALA A 83 0.37 13.66 -2.82
CA ALA A 83 -0.65 12.82 -3.46
C ALA A 83 -0.47 12.69 -4.99
N ALA A 84 -0.08 13.77 -5.67
CA ALA A 84 0.15 13.80 -7.10
C ALA A 84 1.28 12.85 -7.57
N GLU A 85 2.29 12.62 -6.73
CA GLU A 85 3.38 11.69 -7.06
C GLU A 85 2.90 10.23 -7.01
N PHE A 86 2.04 9.88 -6.06
CA PHE A 86 1.40 8.57 -6.02
C PHE A 86 0.51 8.33 -7.25
N ALA A 87 -0.28 9.33 -7.65
CA ALA A 87 -1.10 9.25 -8.87
C ALA A 87 -0.23 9.03 -10.12
N SER A 88 0.83 9.83 -10.28
CA SER A 88 1.76 9.70 -11.40
C SER A 88 2.46 8.34 -11.44
N LEU A 89 2.85 7.81 -10.28
CA LEU A 89 3.44 6.48 -10.18
C LEU A 89 2.43 5.38 -10.53
N ALA A 90 1.19 5.48 -10.05
CA ALA A 90 0.13 4.55 -10.40
C ALA A 90 -0.13 4.50 -11.91
N ASP A 91 -0.15 5.65 -12.57
CA ASP A 91 -0.37 5.73 -14.02
C ASP A 91 0.77 5.11 -14.82
N ARG A 92 2.03 5.30 -14.40
CA ARG A 92 3.17 4.59 -15.01
C ARG A 92 3.07 3.08 -14.85
N LEU A 93 2.74 2.62 -13.63
CA LEU A 93 2.58 1.18 -13.35
C LEU A 93 1.46 0.56 -14.18
N ALA A 94 0.32 1.25 -14.32
CA ALA A 94 -0.78 0.78 -15.15
C ALA A 94 -0.40 0.71 -16.64
N ALA A 95 0.42 1.65 -17.14
CA ALA A 95 0.94 1.62 -18.51
C ALA A 95 1.93 0.47 -18.76
N GLU A 96 2.60 -0.01 -17.71
CA GLU A 96 3.46 -1.19 -17.71
C GLU A 96 2.67 -2.50 -17.46
N GLU A 97 1.33 -2.46 -17.44
CA GLU A 97 0.43 -3.58 -17.10
C GLU A 97 0.63 -4.13 -15.67
N ARG A 98 1.27 -3.35 -14.80
CA ARG A 98 1.51 -3.67 -13.39
C ARG A 98 0.34 -3.17 -12.54
N TYR A 99 -0.85 -3.68 -12.86
CA TYR A 99 -2.12 -3.21 -12.29
C TYR A 99 -2.21 -3.40 -10.79
N ALA A 100 -1.61 -4.48 -10.29
CA ALA A 100 -1.51 -4.76 -8.88
C ALA A 100 -0.83 -3.59 -8.15
N GLU A 101 0.37 -3.22 -8.55
CA GLU A 101 1.09 -2.10 -7.92
C GLU A 101 0.41 -0.76 -8.18
N ALA A 102 -0.19 -0.56 -9.36
CA ALA A 102 -0.96 0.64 -9.66
C ALA A 102 -2.11 0.86 -8.66
N ILE A 103 -2.88 -0.19 -8.36
CA ILE A 103 -3.98 -0.15 -7.37
C ILE A 103 -3.46 0.29 -6.00
N ARG A 104 -2.33 -0.27 -5.55
CA ARG A 104 -1.72 0.10 -4.27
C ARG A 104 -1.33 1.57 -4.23
N GLU A 105 -0.69 2.09 -5.28
CA GLU A 105 -0.29 3.50 -5.31
C GLU A 105 -1.49 4.45 -5.45
N ARG A 106 -2.59 4.06 -6.13
CA ARG A 106 -3.85 4.83 -6.12
C ARG A 106 -4.51 4.88 -4.74
N LEU A 107 -4.45 3.77 -4.00
CA LEU A 107 -4.94 3.79 -2.62
C LEU A 107 -4.13 4.77 -1.76
N ARG A 108 -2.80 4.75 -1.92
CA ARG A 108 -1.89 5.68 -1.24
C ARG A 108 -2.15 7.13 -1.62
N GLU A 109 -2.45 7.39 -2.89
CA GLU A 109 -2.90 8.70 -3.37
C GLU A 109 -4.17 9.15 -2.64
N MET A 110 -5.23 8.34 -2.61
CA MET A 110 -6.49 8.70 -1.92
C MET A 110 -6.27 9.00 -0.45
N VAL A 111 -5.53 8.13 0.25
CA VAL A 111 -5.18 8.33 1.66
C VAL A 111 -4.42 9.64 1.85
N ARG A 112 -3.44 9.90 0.98
CA ARG A 112 -2.63 11.11 1.07
C ARG A 112 -3.45 12.37 0.86
N GLN A 113 -4.37 12.37 -0.11
CA GLN A 113 -5.28 13.50 -0.32
C GLN A 113 -6.13 13.80 0.92
N LEU A 114 -6.65 12.76 1.59
CA LEU A 114 -7.44 12.93 2.81
C LEU A 114 -6.60 13.54 3.96
N ILE A 115 -5.33 13.13 4.08
CA ILE A 115 -4.40 13.68 5.07
C ILE A 115 -4.03 15.14 4.74
N GLU A 116 -3.62 15.41 3.50
CA GLU A 116 -3.23 16.76 3.05
C GLU A 116 -4.37 17.78 3.21
N ARG A 117 -5.62 17.31 3.14
CA ARG A 117 -6.83 18.13 3.27
C ARG A 117 -7.40 18.15 4.68
N GLY A 118 -6.75 17.47 5.63
CA GLY A 118 -7.14 17.45 7.04
C GLY A 118 -8.44 16.70 7.32
N VAL A 119 -8.91 15.85 6.40
CA VAL A 119 -10.10 15.00 6.61
C VAL A 119 -9.80 13.92 7.66
N ILE A 120 -8.56 13.43 7.66
CA ILE A 120 -8.05 12.48 8.65
C ILE A 120 -6.66 12.91 9.13
N GLU A 121 -6.33 12.57 10.37
CA GLU A 121 -4.97 12.72 10.89
C GLU A 121 -4.08 11.56 10.43
N HIS A 122 -2.80 11.84 10.18
CA HIS A 122 -1.83 10.78 9.93
C HIS A 122 -1.50 10.05 11.24
N ARG A 123 -1.91 8.78 11.35
CA ARG A 123 -1.57 7.91 12.48
C ARG A 123 -0.83 6.66 12.00
N PRO A 124 0.41 6.42 12.47
CA PRO A 124 1.13 5.19 12.16
C PRO A 124 0.34 3.96 12.63
N GLY A 125 0.31 2.91 11.81
CA GLY A 125 -0.31 1.63 12.15
C GLY A 125 -1.80 1.48 11.81
N TRP A 126 -2.43 2.47 11.18
CA TRP A 126 -3.81 2.32 10.70
C TRP A 126 -3.92 1.28 9.58
N THR A 127 -4.91 0.40 9.72
CA THR A 127 -5.37 -0.40 8.60
C THR A 127 -6.15 0.47 7.61
N VAL A 128 -6.22 0.04 6.36
CA VAL A 128 -6.97 0.75 5.30
C VAL A 128 -8.45 0.87 5.67
N THR A 129 -9.03 -0.14 6.31
CA THR A 129 -10.44 -0.17 6.71
C THR A 129 -10.73 0.83 7.84
N GLU A 130 -9.86 0.90 8.84
CA GLU A 130 -10.00 1.90 9.92
C GLU A 130 -9.90 3.33 9.36
N LEU A 131 -8.99 3.54 8.42
CA LEU A 131 -8.85 4.81 7.72
C LEU A 131 -10.11 5.18 6.93
N ALA A 132 -10.67 4.23 6.17
CA ALA A 132 -11.90 4.42 5.42
C ALA A 132 -13.08 4.75 6.35
N GLY A 133 -13.16 4.10 7.52
CA GLY A 133 -14.16 4.40 8.54
C GLY A 133 -14.02 5.80 9.13
N ALA A 134 -12.80 6.20 9.51
CA ALA A 134 -12.51 7.53 10.02
C ALA A 134 -12.81 8.63 8.98
N ALA A 135 -12.36 8.43 7.74
CA ALA A 135 -12.62 9.35 6.64
C ALA A 135 -14.11 9.46 6.31
N GLY A 136 -14.84 8.34 6.33
CA GLY A 136 -16.29 8.31 6.10
C GLY A 136 -17.09 8.99 7.23
N ALA A 137 -16.63 8.91 8.47
CA ALA A 137 -17.23 9.63 9.59
C ALA A 137 -17.03 11.15 9.47
N ALA A 138 -15.85 11.58 9.02
CA ALA A 138 -15.54 12.99 8.81
C ALA A 138 -16.19 13.57 7.53
N LEU A 139 -16.27 12.76 6.47
CA LEU A 139 -16.82 13.14 5.17
C LEU A 139 -17.65 11.96 4.61
N PRO A 140 -18.98 11.92 4.86
CA PRO A 140 -19.83 10.80 4.46
C PRO A 140 -19.78 10.45 2.97
N ALA A 141 -19.54 11.45 2.11
CA ALA A 141 -19.43 11.28 0.67
C ALA A 141 -18.28 10.35 0.24
N VAL A 142 -17.22 10.19 1.05
CA VAL A 142 -16.09 9.30 0.72
C VAL A 142 -16.25 7.88 1.29
N ALA A 143 -17.23 7.64 2.16
CA ALA A 143 -17.37 6.36 2.88
C ALA A 143 -17.51 5.16 1.93
N GLY A 144 -18.48 5.22 1.00
CA GLY A 144 -18.71 4.17 0.01
C GLY A 144 -17.51 3.96 -0.93
N PRO A 145 -17.02 5.01 -1.61
CA PRO A 145 -15.88 4.90 -2.51
C PRO A 145 -14.61 4.37 -1.84
N LEU A 146 -14.28 4.80 -0.62
CA LEU A 146 -13.09 4.32 0.10
C LEU A 146 -13.25 2.88 0.58
N ALA A 147 -14.45 2.49 1.05
CA ALA A 147 -14.70 1.10 1.43
C ALA A 147 -14.55 0.15 0.25
N GLU A 148 -15.04 0.55 -0.93
CA GLU A 148 -14.87 -0.23 -2.16
C GLU A 148 -13.40 -0.29 -2.58
N ALA A 149 -12.67 0.83 -2.54
CA ALA A 149 -11.24 0.87 -2.85
C ALA A 149 -10.41 -0.03 -1.92
N ALA A 150 -10.74 -0.03 -0.63
CA ALA A 150 -10.14 -0.94 0.35
C ALA A 150 -10.43 -2.42 0.03
N GLY A 151 -11.65 -2.72 -0.42
CA GLY A 151 -12.05 -4.04 -0.88
C GLY A 151 -11.25 -4.50 -2.10
N VAL A 152 -11.15 -3.66 -3.14
CA VAL A 152 -10.36 -3.93 -4.36
C VAL A 152 -8.89 -4.20 -4.02
N PHE A 153 -8.30 -3.38 -3.15
CA PHE A 153 -6.94 -3.59 -2.68
C PHE A 153 -6.80 -4.92 -1.95
N SER A 154 -7.70 -5.22 -1.00
CA SER A 154 -7.66 -6.45 -0.21
C SER A 154 -7.79 -7.70 -1.07
N ASP A 155 -8.74 -7.69 -2.02
CA ASP A 155 -8.96 -8.77 -2.99
C ASP A 155 -7.72 -9.05 -3.82
N THR A 156 -6.99 -7.99 -4.20
CA THR A 156 -5.78 -8.10 -5.03
C THR A 156 -4.57 -8.57 -4.20
N TRP A 157 -4.33 -7.98 -3.03
CA TRP A 157 -3.12 -8.23 -2.23
C TRP A 157 -3.21 -9.48 -1.35
N TYR A 158 -4.38 -9.70 -0.75
CA TYR A 158 -4.61 -10.78 0.21
C TYR A 158 -5.48 -11.88 -0.39
N GLY A 159 -6.44 -11.52 -1.24
CA GLY A 159 -7.35 -12.46 -1.90
C GLY A 159 -6.74 -13.23 -3.07
N GLN A 160 -5.50 -12.94 -3.48
CA GLN A 160 -4.81 -13.54 -4.63
C GLN A 160 -5.63 -13.46 -5.94
N ARG A 161 -6.51 -12.47 -6.07
CA ARG A 161 -7.25 -12.23 -7.31
C ARG A 161 -6.34 -11.50 -8.30
N PRO A 162 -6.30 -11.92 -9.57
CA PRO A 162 -5.48 -11.25 -10.57
C PRO A 162 -5.95 -9.80 -10.76
N ALA A 163 -5.02 -8.85 -10.68
CA ALA A 163 -5.28 -7.46 -11.05
C ALA A 163 -5.34 -7.35 -12.58
N LEU A 164 -6.48 -6.89 -13.10
CA LEU A 164 -6.69 -6.69 -14.52
C LEU A 164 -6.85 -5.19 -14.82
N ALA A 165 -6.74 -4.81 -16.10
CA ALA A 165 -6.98 -3.44 -16.55
C ALA A 165 -8.34 -2.88 -16.08
N ALA A 166 -9.39 -3.71 -16.06
CA ALA A 166 -10.70 -3.33 -15.56
C ALA A 166 -10.70 -3.02 -14.05
N THR A 167 -9.89 -3.74 -13.27
CA THR A 167 -9.72 -3.51 -11.82
C THR A 167 -9.01 -2.19 -11.55
N ASP A 168 -7.92 -1.88 -12.28
CA ASP A 168 -7.26 -0.58 -12.18
C ASP A 168 -8.16 0.57 -12.64
N ALA A 169 -8.91 0.39 -13.73
CA ALA A 169 -9.88 1.39 -14.21
C ALA A 169 -10.96 1.68 -13.15
N ARG A 170 -11.45 0.65 -12.44
CA ARG A 170 -12.39 0.84 -11.33
C ARG A 170 -11.72 1.59 -10.17
N MET A 171 -10.50 1.21 -9.80
CA MET A 171 -9.74 1.90 -8.75
C MET A 171 -9.49 3.38 -9.08
N ARG A 172 -9.20 3.70 -10.35
CA ARG A 172 -9.06 5.08 -10.84
C ARG A 172 -10.37 5.87 -10.68
N ALA A 173 -11.50 5.29 -11.08
CA ALA A 173 -12.81 5.94 -10.92
C ALA A 173 -13.16 6.22 -9.44
N LEU A 174 -12.78 5.32 -8.53
CA LEU A 174 -12.94 5.52 -7.09
C LEU A 174 -12.05 6.66 -6.58
N ALA A 175 -10.79 6.71 -7.02
CA ALA A 175 -9.87 7.79 -6.67
C ALA A 175 -10.38 9.16 -7.16
N ASP A 176 -10.92 9.23 -8.38
CA ASP A 176 -11.54 10.45 -8.91
C ASP A 176 -12.78 10.87 -8.11
N THR A 177 -13.63 9.90 -7.73
CA THR A 177 -14.81 10.16 -6.88
C THR A 177 -14.40 10.73 -5.52
N VAL A 178 -13.40 10.12 -4.86
CA VAL A 178 -12.86 10.61 -3.59
C VAL A 178 -12.29 12.02 -3.75
N ARG A 179 -11.49 12.25 -4.80
CA ARG A 179 -10.92 13.57 -5.09
C ARG A 179 -12.00 14.63 -5.25
N GLN A 180 -13.07 14.34 -6.00
CA GLN A 180 -14.19 15.27 -6.18
C GLN A 180 -14.91 15.58 -4.87
N ALA A 181 -15.19 14.54 -4.05
CA ALA A 181 -15.84 14.72 -2.76
C ALA A 181 -15.01 15.57 -1.78
N ILE A 182 -13.67 15.45 -1.83
CA ILE A 182 -12.77 16.27 -1.00
C ILE A 182 -12.73 17.73 -1.49
N GLN A 183 -12.81 17.97 -2.80
CA GLN A 183 -12.82 19.33 -3.37
C GLN A 183 -14.14 20.05 -3.16
N TRP A 184 -15.25 19.30 -3.17
CA TRP A 184 -16.60 19.83 -2.98
C TRP A 184 -17.28 19.14 -1.80
N PRO A 185 -16.88 19.45 -0.55
CA PRO A 185 -17.60 18.96 0.60
C PRO A 185 -19.03 19.51 0.51
N ALA A 186 -20.02 18.62 0.49
CA ALA A 186 -21.42 19.03 0.52
C ALA A 186 -21.61 19.99 1.70
N ALA A 187 -22.12 21.20 1.44
CA ALA A 187 -22.29 22.23 2.46
C ALA A 187 -23.05 21.64 3.67
N PRO A 188 -22.64 21.93 4.91
CA PRO A 188 -23.35 21.45 6.08
C PRO A 188 -24.80 21.93 5.97
N GLY A 189 -25.74 20.97 5.92
CA GLY A 189 -27.16 21.26 5.85
C GLY A 189 -27.51 22.23 6.98
N HIS A 190 -27.99 23.41 6.61
CA HIS A 190 -28.60 24.34 7.54
C HIS A 190 -29.83 23.64 8.14
N ALA A 191 -29.65 23.02 9.30
CA ALA A 191 -30.74 22.68 10.19
C ALA A 191 -31.28 24.02 10.74
N GLY A 192 -32.36 24.49 10.11
CA GLY A 192 -33.24 25.52 10.67
C GLY A 192 -34.19 24.92 11.68
#